data_AF-A0AAV2NGY7-F1
#
_entry.id   AF-A0AAV2NGY7-F1
#
_cell.length_a   1.000
_cell.length_b   1.000
_cell.length_c   1.000
_cell.angle_alpha   90.00
_cell.angle_beta   90.00
_cell.angle_gamma   90.00
#
_symmetry.space_group_name_H-M   'P 1'
#
loop_
_entity.id
_entity.type
_entity.pdbx_description
1 polymer ?
#
loop_
_entity_poly.entity_id
_entity_poly.type
_entity_poly.pdbx_seq_one_letter_code
_entity_poly.pdbx_strand_id
1 'polypeptide(L)'
;MKYRVTSRLPTTLICVVVLLRIAGGAEPLPSVLLGGIGNVANTATNFLTGVVQRQKELLHRVTDIAAEYITNAVERPRNLLINATRMTTGVIDSAASKGLEFKLRRFLEKFRARMRNGIPELGIPPLEPFTLDEIDIDTDNPEIGKVNLVIENLELRKLSTFLIDRAKLSLIGPTISINISIPEIFATGYYNITGILGDMYPLRGAGPFETTVRDFRVYVNTVLGYARGMYMKRFDLDFSLRAIKIYLENFMGGEKIGQIMSKVFEELTPEAMDIIKPDILPPIQDYVASQVNETIHHLNMRDLFRVLLGEYEFGDITHFLIP
;
A
#
# COMPACT_ATOMS: atom_id res chain seq x y z
N MET A 1 -18.45 -14.86 -10.46
CA MET A 1 -18.10 -14.39 -9.11
C MET A 1 -18.76 -13.03 -8.88
N LYS A 2 -19.54 -12.86 -7.80
CA LYS A 2 -20.22 -11.59 -7.48
C LYS A 2 -19.39 -10.79 -6.47
N TYR A 3 -19.07 -9.54 -6.79
CA TYR A 3 -18.40 -8.60 -5.87
C TYR A 3 -19.35 -7.47 -5.49
N ARG A 4 -19.50 -7.22 -4.19
CA ARG A 4 -20.30 -6.12 -3.67
C ARG A 4 -19.44 -5.20 -2.81
N VAL A 5 -19.42 -3.92 -3.16
CA VAL A 5 -18.74 -2.86 -2.42
C VAL A 5 -19.77 -1.84 -1.97
N THR A 6 -19.96 -1.72 -0.67
CA THR A 6 -20.84 -0.72 -0.04
C THR A 6 -19.99 0.20 0.82
N SER A 7 -19.89 1.49 0.49
CA SER A 7 -19.17 2.47 1.30
C SER A 7 -20.11 3.27 2.19
N ARG A 8 -19.77 3.37 3.48
CA ARG A 8 -20.37 4.30 4.46
C ARG A 8 -19.26 4.80 5.37
N LEU A 9 -18.81 6.04 5.20
CA LEU A 9 -17.80 6.67 6.06
C LEU A 9 -18.40 7.84 6.88
N PRO A 10 -18.08 7.98 8.18
CA PRO A 10 -18.43 9.14 8.97
C PRO A 10 -17.35 10.25 8.91
N THR A 11 -17.81 11.50 8.87
CA THR A 11 -17.06 12.77 8.80
C THR A 11 -16.52 13.23 10.16
N THR A 12 -15.23 13.64 10.26
CA THR A 12 -14.71 14.82 11.03
C THR A 12 -13.17 14.78 11.21
N LEU A 13 -12.39 15.71 10.62
CA LEU A 13 -11.13 16.27 11.20
C LEU A 13 -10.45 17.41 10.38
N ILE A 14 -11.01 18.63 10.21
CA ILE A 14 -10.25 19.79 9.65
C ILE A 14 -10.63 21.18 10.26
N CYS A 15 -10.80 21.31 11.60
CA CYS A 15 -11.14 22.62 12.22
C CYS A 15 -10.24 23.12 13.38
N VAL A 16 -9.18 22.40 13.80
CA VAL A 16 -8.54 22.67 15.11
C VAL A 16 -7.31 23.60 15.06
N VAL A 17 -6.76 23.93 13.89
CA VAL A 17 -5.47 24.66 13.79
C VAL A 17 -5.57 26.18 14.06
N VAL A 18 -6.77 26.77 14.13
CA VAL A 18 -6.92 28.24 14.21
C VAL A 18 -7.03 28.80 15.64
N LEU A 19 -7.29 27.99 16.67
CA LEU A 19 -7.75 28.50 17.97
C LEU A 19 -6.71 28.64 19.10
N LEU A 20 -5.43 28.29 18.89
CA LEU A 20 -4.44 28.23 19.99
C LEU A 20 -3.40 29.37 19.97
N ARG A 21 -3.84 30.62 19.75
CA ARG A 21 -2.97 31.81 19.67
C ARG A 21 -3.08 32.82 20.83
N ILE A 22 -3.72 32.53 21.96
CA ILE A 22 -3.98 33.58 22.96
C ILE A 22 -3.61 33.14 24.39
N ALA A 23 -2.68 33.92 24.96
CA ALA A 23 -2.41 34.21 26.38
C ALA A 23 -1.64 33.20 27.24
N GLY A 24 -0.40 33.59 27.59
CA GLY A 24 0.32 33.17 28.79
C GLY A 24 0.58 34.35 29.73
N GLY A 25 1.07 34.06 30.95
CA GLY A 25 1.94 34.98 31.71
C GLY A 25 1.50 35.42 33.13
N ALA A 26 1.89 34.62 34.13
CA ALA A 26 2.66 34.93 35.36
C ALA A 26 2.49 36.25 36.20
N GLU A 27 2.08 36.06 37.47
CA GLU A 27 2.81 36.29 38.76
C GLU A 27 3.20 37.70 39.35
N PRO A 28 3.53 37.81 40.67
CA PRO A 28 3.02 38.85 41.59
C PRO A 28 4.11 39.73 42.28
N LEU A 29 3.77 40.41 43.38
CA LEU A 29 4.57 41.45 44.06
C LEU A 29 4.62 41.22 45.61
N PRO A 30 5.51 41.93 46.37
CA PRO A 30 6.58 41.37 47.22
C PRO A 30 6.54 41.98 48.65
N SER A 31 7.56 42.02 49.54
CA SER A 31 8.81 41.25 49.82
C SER A 31 9.46 41.73 51.14
N VAL A 32 8.73 42.29 52.12
CA VAL A 32 9.39 43.01 53.24
C VAL A 32 9.42 42.21 54.56
N LEU A 33 8.59 41.17 54.69
CA LEU A 33 8.72 40.18 55.77
C LEU A 33 9.92 39.20 55.57
N LEU A 34 10.64 39.34 54.45
CA LEU A 34 11.70 38.42 54.00
C LEU A 34 13.11 38.73 54.54
N GLY A 35 13.36 39.92 55.12
CA GLY A 35 14.72 40.39 55.39
C GLY A 35 15.44 39.72 56.57
N GLY A 36 14.75 39.49 57.69
CA GLY A 36 15.39 39.02 58.94
C GLY A 36 15.59 37.51 59.02
N ILE A 37 14.57 36.73 58.61
CA ILE A 37 14.66 35.27 58.46
C ILE A 37 15.59 34.91 57.28
N GLY A 38 15.68 35.80 56.28
CA GLY A 38 16.52 35.67 55.10
C GLY A 38 17.99 35.40 55.41
N ASN A 39 18.65 36.13 56.32
CA ASN A 39 20.12 36.00 56.43
C ASN A 39 20.63 34.69 57.06
N VAL A 40 19.94 34.14 58.05
CA VAL A 40 20.30 32.84 58.66
C VAL A 40 19.86 31.69 57.75
N ALA A 41 18.65 31.79 57.16
CA ALA A 41 18.19 30.85 56.14
C ALA A 41 19.10 30.84 54.92
N ASN A 42 19.58 32.00 54.45
CA ASN A 42 20.50 32.13 53.32
C ASN A 42 21.85 31.50 53.63
N THR A 43 22.37 31.59 54.86
CA THR A 43 23.67 30.98 55.19
C THR A 43 23.58 29.46 55.27
N ALA A 44 22.52 28.91 55.90
CA ALA A 44 22.27 27.47 55.90
C ALA A 44 21.93 26.93 54.50
N THR A 45 21.15 27.68 53.72
CA THR A 45 20.81 27.36 52.33
C THR A 45 22.03 27.44 51.44
N ASN A 46 22.92 28.42 51.60
CA ASN A 46 24.15 28.52 50.81
C ASN A 46 25.14 27.39 51.13
N PHE A 47 25.22 26.96 52.39
CA PHE A 47 26.02 25.79 52.77
C PHE A 47 25.44 24.49 52.19
N LEU A 48 24.14 24.24 52.38
CA LEU A 48 23.45 23.07 51.83
C LEU A 48 23.46 23.07 50.29
N THR A 49 23.24 24.22 49.66
CA THR A 49 23.32 24.39 48.20
C THR A 49 24.74 24.16 47.71
N GLY A 50 25.77 24.64 48.42
CA GLY A 50 27.16 24.37 48.07
C GLY A 50 27.53 22.89 48.14
N VAL A 51 27.03 22.16 49.15
CA VAL A 51 27.25 20.70 49.29
C VAL A 51 26.47 19.93 48.23
N VAL A 52 25.19 20.24 48.03
CA VAL A 52 24.31 19.62 47.02
C VAL A 52 24.83 19.89 45.61
N GLN A 53 25.28 21.11 45.33
CA GLN A 53 25.83 21.49 44.03
C GLN A 53 27.15 20.75 43.74
N ARG A 54 28.05 20.61 44.73
CA ARG A 54 29.26 19.80 44.57
C ARG A 54 28.95 18.33 44.33
N GLN A 55 27.97 17.76 45.05
CA GLN A 55 27.53 16.38 44.81
C GLN A 55 26.90 16.22 43.43
N LYS A 56 26.11 17.19 42.99
CA LYS A 56 25.50 17.24 41.65
C LYS A 56 26.56 17.35 40.54
N GLU A 57 27.59 18.17 40.72
CA GLU A 57 28.71 18.30 39.79
C GLU A 57 29.56 17.03 39.72
N LEU A 58 29.79 16.36 40.84
CA LEU A 58 30.48 15.06 40.86
C LEU A 58 29.64 13.97 40.16
N LEU A 59 28.34 13.93 40.42
CA LEU A 59 27.40 13.01 39.76
C LEU A 59 27.36 13.26 38.25
N HIS A 60 27.26 14.52 37.81
CA HIS A 60 27.32 14.85 36.39
C HIS A 60 28.65 14.43 35.77
N ARG A 61 29.78 14.73 36.42
CA ARG A 61 31.10 14.35 35.90
C ARG A 61 31.27 12.83 35.77
N VAL A 62 30.79 12.05 36.75
CA VAL A 62 30.81 10.58 36.68
C VAL A 62 29.87 10.07 35.59
N THR A 63 28.70 10.70 35.42
CA THR A 63 27.74 10.36 34.37
C THR A 63 28.29 10.66 32.98
N ASP A 64 28.95 11.81 32.81
CA ASP A 64 29.56 12.23 31.54
C ASP A 64 30.72 11.31 31.17
N ILE A 65 31.57 10.96 32.14
CA ILE A 65 32.65 9.99 31.92
C ILE A 65 32.07 8.62 31.55
N ALA A 66 31.05 8.13 32.27
CA ALA A 66 30.42 6.85 31.96
C ALA A 66 29.77 6.86 30.57
N ALA A 67 29.10 7.95 30.20
CA ALA A 67 28.50 8.13 28.88
C ALA A 67 29.57 8.17 27.78
N GLU A 68 30.69 8.86 28.02
CA GLU A 68 31.82 8.90 27.08
C GLU A 68 32.46 7.52 26.90
N TYR A 69 32.65 6.77 27.99
CA TYR A 69 33.15 5.38 27.92
C TYR A 69 32.18 4.46 27.17
N ILE A 70 30.86 4.53 27.43
CA ILE A 70 29.86 3.73 26.71
C ILE A 70 29.86 4.11 25.22
N THR A 71 29.88 5.39 24.91
CA THR A 71 29.89 5.89 23.52
C THR A 71 31.14 5.39 22.78
N ASN A 72 32.32 5.49 23.40
CA ASN A 72 33.59 5.15 22.76
C ASN A 72 33.87 3.65 22.71
N ALA A 73 33.57 2.91 23.78
CA ALA A 73 33.90 1.48 23.88
C ALA A 73 32.83 0.58 23.26
N VAL A 74 31.57 1.04 23.17
CA VAL A 74 30.43 0.20 22.74
C VAL A 74 29.73 0.79 21.52
N GLU A 75 29.28 2.04 21.58
CA GLU A 75 28.43 2.58 20.51
C GLU A 75 29.19 2.85 19.21
N ARG A 76 30.39 3.46 19.28
CA ARG A 76 31.23 3.72 18.09
C ARG A 76 31.62 2.43 17.36
N PRO A 77 32.19 1.40 18.02
CA PRO A 77 32.48 0.12 17.37
C PRO A 77 31.23 -0.55 16.80
N ARG A 78 30.11 -0.54 17.53
CA ARG A 78 28.82 -1.07 17.06
C ARG A 78 28.34 -0.36 15.79
N ASN A 79 28.41 0.97 15.76
CA ASN A 79 27.99 1.77 14.61
C ASN A 79 28.92 1.56 13.40
N LEU A 80 30.22 1.40 13.62
CA LEU A 80 31.18 1.04 12.58
C LEU A 80 30.87 -0.35 11.99
N LEU A 81 30.58 -1.34 12.84
CA LEU A 81 30.18 -2.67 12.40
C LEU A 81 28.85 -2.65 11.65
N ILE A 82 27.85 -1.92 12.12
CA ILE A 82 26.57 -1.75 11.42
C ILE A 82 26.78 -1.09 10.05
N ASN A 83 27.61 -0.06 9.97
CA ASN A 83 27.89 0.64 8.71
C ASN A 83 28.71 -0.22 7.74
N ALA A 84 29.74 -0.94 8.22
CA ALA A 84 30.51 -1.87 7.42
C ALA A 84 29.65 -3.06 6.93
N THR A 85 28.75 -3.56 7.78
CA THR A 85 27.77 -4.58 7.40
C THR A 85 26.83 -4.03 6.31
N ARG A 86 26.29 -2.81 6.46
CA ARG A 86 25.44 -2.16 5.44
C ARG A 86 26.15 -1.95 4.10
N MET A 87 27.44 -1.59 4.13
CA MET A 87 28.25 -1.40 2.92
C MET A 87 28.54 -2.73 2.22
N THR A 88 28.83 -3.79 2.98
CA THR A 88 29.14 -5.12 2.42
C THR A 88 27.88 -5.86 1.97
N THR A 89 26.76 -5.76 2.69
CA THR A 89 25.45 -6.21 2.21
C THR A 89 25.06 -5.48 0.93
N GLY A 90 25.27 -4.16 0.83
CA GLY A 90 24.95 -3.40 -0.39
C GLY A 90 25.68 -3.87 -1.66
N VAL A 91 26.91 -4.38 -1.54
CA VAL A 91 27.70 -4.88 -2.69
C VAL A 91 27.35 -6.33 -3.05
N ILE A 92 27.16 -7.20 -2.06
CA ILE A 92 26.76 -8.60 -2.27
C ILE A 92 25.30 -8.69 -2.73
N ASP A 93 24.42 -7.86 -2.15
CA ASP A 93 23.03 -7.70 -2.56
C ASP A 93 22.97 -7.21 -4.00
N SER A 94 23.89 -6.38 -4.50
CA SER A 94 23.80 -5.82 -5.86
C SER A 94 23.93 -6.88 -6.98
N ALA A 95 24.87 -7.82 -6.87
CA ALA A 95 25.05 -8.87 -7.89
C ALA A 95 24.01 -10.01 -7.74
N ALA A 96 23.78 -10.48 -6.51
CA ALA A 96 22.77 -11.48 -6.23
C ALA A 96 21.35 -10.96 -6.51
N SER A 97 21.04 -9.71 -6.15
CA SER A 97 19.75 -9.06 -6.48
C SER A 97 19.56 -8.86 -7.97
N LYS A 98 20.61 -8.57 -8.76
CA LYS A 98 20.48 -8.49 -10.23
C LYS A 98 20.14 -9.84 -10.85
N GLY A 99 20.83 -10.91 -10.42
CA GLY A 99 20.52 -12.26 -10.89
C GLY A 99 19.11 -12.72 -10.49
N LEU A 100 18.66 -12.32 -9.30
CA LEU A 100 17.36 -12.68 -8.77
C LEU A 100 16.22 -11.83 -9.37
N GLU A 101 16.48 -10.57 -9.68
CA GLU A 101 15.61 -9.73 -10.51
C GLU A 101 15.41 -10.35 -11.89
N PHE A 102 16.48 -10.73 -12.59
CA PHE A 102 16.39 -11.36 -13.91
C PHE A 102 15.50 -12.61 -13.89
N LYS A 103 15.65 -13.41 -12.83
CA LYS A 103 14.86 -14.62 -12.58
C LYS A 103 13.38 -14.33 -12.34
N LEU A 104 13.07 -13.36 -11.49
CA LEU A 104 11.69 -12.93 -11.26
C LEU A 104 11.05 -12.35 -12.54
N ARG A 105 11.80 -11.54 -13.31
CA ARG A 105 11.34 -11.05 -14.62
C ARG A 105 11.00 -12.22 -15.55
N ARG A 106 11.91 -13.19 -15.70
CA ARG A 106 11.66 -14.38 -16.53
C ARG A 106 10.43 -15.17 -16.07
N PHE A 107 10.20 -15.30 -14.76
CA PHE A 107 8.99 -15.91 -14.22
C PHE A 107 7.73 -15.16 -14.65
N LEU A 108 7.71 -13.83 -14.50
CA LEU A 108 6.58 -12.98 -14.93
C LEU A 108 6.35 -13.07 -16.45
N GLU A 109 7.41 -13.19 -17.25
CA GLU A 109 7.30 -13.40 -18.70
C GLU A 109 6.65 -14.75 -19.05
N LYS A 110 7.02 -15.82 -18.35
CA LYS A 110 6.37 -17.12 -18.51
C LYS A 110 4.90 -17.06 -18.05
N PHE A 111 4.61 -16.36 -16.96
CA PHE A 111 3.24 -16.15 -16.47
C PHE A 111 2.39 -15.42 -17.53
N ARG A 112 2.91 -14.34 -18.12
CA ARG A 112 2.28 -13.59 -19.22
C ARG A 112 1.87 -14.51 -20.38
N ALA A 113 2.76 -15.42 -20.78
CA ALA A 113 2.48 -16.37 -21.87
C ALA A 113 1.36 -17.38 -21.53
N ARG A 114 1.11 -17.63 -20.24
CA ARG A 114 0.08 -18.55 -19.75
C ARG A 114 -1.26 -17.87 -19.47
N MET A 115 -1.32 -16.54 -19.30
CA MET A 115 -2.55 -15.81 -18.95
C MET A 115 -3.75 -16.17 -19.85
N ARG A 116 -3.55 -16.36 -21.16
CA ARG A 116 -4.64 -16.70 -22.09
C ARG A 116 -5.30 -18.06 -21.83
N ASN A 117 -4.50 -19.04 -21.40
CA ASN A 117 -4.98 -20.42 -21.18
C ASN A 117 -5.18 -20.71 -19.69
N GLY A 118 -4.82 -19.77 -18.81
CA GLY A 118 -4.71 -20.01 -17.38
C GLY A 118 -3.54 -20.92 -17.03
N ILE A 119 -3.52 -21.35 -15.77
CA ILE A 119 -2.63 -22.39 -15.25
C ILE A 119 -3.51 -23.39 -14.49
N PRO A 120 -4.21 -24.30 -15.21
CA PRO A 120 -5.18 -25.22 -14.61
C PRO A 120 -4.58 -26.08 -13.50
N GLU A 121 -3.30 -26.42 -13.63
CA GLU A 121 -2.53 -27.19 -12.66
C GLU A 121 -2.44 -26.51 -11.29
N LEU A 122 -2.56 -25.17 -11.26
CA LEU A 122 -2.54 -24.35 -10.06
C LEU A 122 -3.95 -23.81 -9.72
N GLY A 123 -4.99 -24.30 -10.40
CA GLY A 123 -6.36 -23.77 -10.25
C GLY A 123 -6.54 -22.35 -10.76
N ILE A 124 -5.56 -21.79 -11.49
CA ILE A 124 -5.62 -20.41 -12.00
C ILE A 124 -6.41 -20.42 -13.32
N PRO A 125 -7.56 -19.74 -13.40
CA PRO A 125 -8.36 -19.67 -14.62
C PRO A 125 -7.66 -18.81 -15.69
N PRO A 126 -8.19 -18.78 -16.92
CA PRO A 126 -7.80 -17.77 -17.90
C PRO A 126 -7.91 -16.34 -17.34
N LEU A 127 -6.89 -15.53 -17.61
CA LEU A 127 -6.77 -14.13 -17.22
C LEU A 127 -6.69 -13.20 -18.45
N GLU A 128 -6.87 -13.74 -19.65
CA GLU A 128 -6.92 -13.00 -20.92
C GLU A 128 -7.85 -13.73 -21.93
N PRO A 129 -9.11 -13.27 -22.11
CA PRO A 129 -9.73 -12.20 -21.33
C PRO A 129 -9.98 -12.64 -19.88
N PHE A 130 -10.01 -11.67 -18.98
CA PHE A 130 -10.46 -11.86 -17.60
C PHE A 130 -11.92 -11.46 -17.47
N THR A 131 -12.74 -12.27 -16.81
CA THR A 131 -14.18 -12.06 -16.71
C THR A 131 -14.69 -12.01 -15.28
N LEU A 132 -15.64 -11.12 -15.00
CA LEU A 132 -16.38 -11.07 -13.74
C LEU A 132 -17.88 -11.01 -14.03
N ASP A 133 -18.64 -11.85 -13.33
CA ASP A 133 -20.09 -11.93 -13.54
C ASP A 133 -20.80 -10.65 -13.10
N GLU A 134 -20.41 -10.10 -11.95
CA GLU A 134 -21.12 -8.96 -11.35
C GLU A 134 -20.20 -8.16 -10.43
N ILE A 135 -20.26 -6.83 -10.56
CA ILE A 135 -19.69 -5.85 -9.65
C ILE A 135 -20.81 -4.89 -9.25
N ASP A 136 -21.05 -4.74 -7.95
CA ASP A 136 -21.99 -3.77 -7.38
C ASP A 136 -21.19 -2.74 -6.57
N ILE A 137 -21.27 -1.48 -7.00
CA ILE A 137 -20.66 -0.32 -6.35
C ILE A 137 -21.79 0.58 -5.84
N ASP A 138 -21.85 0.75 -4.53
CA ASP A 138 -22.78 1.65 -3.87
C ASP A 138 -22.00 2.68 -3.06
N THR A 139 -22.09 3.95 -3.46
CA THR A 139 -21.39 5.08 -2.86
C THR A 139 -22.36 6.06 -2.27
N ASP A 140 -22.12 6.46 -1.01
CA ASP A 140 -22.72 7.62 -0.36
C ASP A 140 -21.57 8.47 0.23
N ASN A 141 -20.94 9.29 -0.64
CA ASN A 141 -19.74 10.05 -0.31
C ASN A 141 -19.96 11.54 -0.64
N PRO A 142 -19.63 12.49 0.25
CA PRO A 142 -19.83 13.93 0.00
C PRO A 142 -19.10 14.50 -1.23
N GLU A 143 -17.98 13.88 -1.65
CA GLU A 143 -17.18 14.31 -2.80
C GLU A 143 -17.69 13.71 -4.12
N ILE A 144 -18.34 12.54 -4.08
CA ILE A 144 -18.81 11.81 -5.28
C ILE A 144 -20.34 11.93 -5.45
N GLY A 145 -21.10 11.87 -4.37
CA GLY A 145 -22.56 11.81 -4.33
C GLY A 145 -23.09 10.43 -3.94
N LYS A 146 -24.40 10.25 -4.15
CA LYS A 146 -25.14 9.00 -3.89
C LYS A 146 -25.34 8.24 -5.19
N VAL A 147 -24.45 7.31 -5.51
CA VAL A 147 -24.43 6.61 -6.80
C VAL A 147 -24.40 5.10 -6.58
N ASN A 148 -25.35 4.41 -7.23
CA ASN A 148 -25.32 2.96 -7.37
C ASN A 148 -24.99 2.60 -8.83
N LEU A 149 -23.97 1.76 -9.00
CA LEU A 149 -23.51 1.24 -10.27
C LEU A 149 -23.38 -0.27 -10.17
N VAL A 150 -24.14 -0.97 -11.00
CA VAL A 150 -24.00 -2.42 -11.21
C VAL A 150 -23.37 -2.65 -12.58
N ILE A 151 -22.34 -3.49 -12.63
CA ILE A 151 -21.71 -3.97 -13.85
C ILE A 151 -21.91 -5.48 -13.92
N GLU A 152 -22.45 -5.97 -15.02
CA GLU A 152 -22.67 -7.38 -15.28
C GLU A 152 -21.86 -7.83 -16.50
N ASN A 153 -21.41 -9.08 -16.47
CA ASN A 153 -20.64 -9.71 -17.55
C ASN A 153 -19.43 -8.86 -17.98
N LEU A 154 -18.67 -8.37 -17.01
CA LEU A 154 -17.46 -7.61 -17.27
C LEU A 154 -16.44 -8.53 -17.95
N GLU A 155 -15.91 -8.08 -19.07
CA GLU A 155 -14.79 -8.71 -19.76
C GLU A 155 -13.65 -7.69 -19.91
N LEU A 156 -12.47 -8.04 -19.39
CA LEU A 156 -11.24 -7.26 -19.51
C LEU A 156 -10.28 -7.95 -20.48
N ARG A 157 -9.77 -7.19 -21.45
CA ARG A 157 -8.79 -7.62 -22.45
C ARG A 157 -7.51 -6.81 -22.35
N LYS A 158 -6.44 -7.35 -22.95
CA LYS A 158 -5.09 -6.78 -23.01
C LYS A 158 -4.37 -6.70 -21.66
N LEU A 159 -4.83 -7.40 -20.63
CA LEU A 159 -4.12 -7.52 -19.35
C LEU A 159 -2.74 -8.19 -19.54
N SER A 160 -2.63 -9.12 -20.49
CA SER A 160 -1.36 -9.78 -20.82
C SER A 160 -0.36 -8.91 -21.58
N THR A 161 -0.69 -7.64 -21.87
CA THR A 161 0.22 -6.68 -22.52
C THR A 161 1.09 -5.91 -21.54
N PHE A 162 1.06 -6.30 -20.26
CA PHE A 162 1.82 -5.62 -19.21
C PHE A 162 3.33 -5.58 -19.49
N LEU A 163 3.95 -4.50 -19.06
CA LEU A 163 5.38 -4.26 -19.06
C LEU A 163 5.89 -4.36 -17.62
N ILE A 164 7.04 -5.01 -17.42
CA ILE A 164 7.65 -5.16 -16.11
C ILE A 164 8.54 -3.95 -15.83
N ASP A 165 8.01 -2.96 -15.12
CA ASP A 165 8.75 -1.75 -14.74
C ASP A 165 9.79 -2.06 -13.66
N ARG A 166 9.39 -2.86 -12.66
CA ARG A 166 10.25 -3.27 -11.54
C ARG A 166 9.94 -4.70 -11.12
N ALA A 167 11.00 -5.47 -10.87
CA ALA A 167 10.91 -6.78 -10.27
C ALA A 167 12.08 -6.95 -9.29
N LYS A 168 11.80 -6.90 -7.99
CA LYS A 168 12.80 -7.12 -6.95
C LYS A 168 12.39 -8.29 -6.08
N LEU A 169 13.35 -9.14 -5.80
CA LEU A 169 13.18 -10.26 -4.88
C LEU A 169 14.36 -10.22 -3.89
N SER A 170 14.05 -10.33 -2.60
CA SER A 170 15.03 -10.59 -1.53
C SER A 170 14.76 -11.95 -0.93
N LEU A 171 15.82 -12.67 -0.59
CA LEU A 171 15.74 -13.99 0.06
C LEU A 171 15.95 -13.89 1.58
N ILE A 172 16.61 -12.82 2.04
CA ILE A 172 16.77 -12.52 3.46
C ILE A 172 15.49 -11.78 3.89
N GLY A 173 14.57 -12.52 4.53
CA GLY A 173 13.18 -12.10 4.70
C GLY A 173 12.49 -12.10 3.34
N PRO A 174 11.92 -13.23 2.88
CA PRO A 174 11.51 -13.40 1.50
C PRO A 174 10.48 -12.33 1.13
N THR A 175 10.90 -11.37 0.32
CA THR A 175 10.09 -10.21 -0.08
C THR A 175 10.12 -10.06 -1.58
N ILE A 176 8.96 -9.82 -2.16
CA ILE A 176 8.77 -9.62 -3.60
C ILE A 176 8.15 -8.25 -3.79
N SER A 177 8.77 -7.42 -4.63
CA SER A 177 8.24 -6.14 -5.07
C SER A 177 8.14 -6.13 -6.59
N ILE A 178 6.93 -5.98 -7.10
CA ILE A 178 6.64 -5.99 -8.54
C ILE A 178 5.88 -4.71 -8.87
N ASN A 179 6.36 -3.99 -9.89
CA ASN A 179 5.62 -2.92 -10.52
C ASN A 179 5.43 -3.28 -11.98
N ILE A 180 4.18 -3.24 -12.44
CA ILE A 180 3.84 -3.44 -13.84
C ILE A 180 3.01 -2.27 -14.36
N SER A 181 3.14 -2.00 -15.65
CA SER A 181 2.30 -1.06 -16.39
C SER A 181 1.59 -1.77 -17.54
N ILE A 182 0.31 -1.49 -17.72
CA ILE A 182 -0.49 -1.99 -18.83
C ILE A 182 -0.84 -0.77 -19.70
N PRO A 183 -0.28 -0.67 -20.92
CA PRO A 183 -0.47 0.51 -21.77
C PRO A 183 -1.94 0.78 -22.08
N GLU A 184 -2.71 -0.28 -22.33
CA GLU A 184 -4.12 -0.18 -22.65
C GLU A 184 -4.88 -1.41 -22.14
N ILE A 185 -5.98 -1.19 -21.42
CA ILE A 185 -6.95 -2.21 -21.02
C ILE A 185 -8.27 -1.90 -21.73
N PHE A 186 -8.86 -2.90 -22.38
CA PHE A 186 -10.19 -2.78 -22.96
C PHE A 186 -11.19 -3.52 -22.08
N ALA A 187 -12.28 -2.85 -21.71
CA ALA A 187 -13.31 -3.37 -20.84
C ALA A 187 -14.67 -3.27 -21.52
N THR A 188 -15.45 -4.34 -21.49
CA THR A 188 -16.83 -4.38 -22.00
C THR A 188 -17.75 -5.07 -21.02
N GLY A 189 -19.03 -4.77 -21.09
CA GLY A 189 -20.06 -5.45 -20.30
C GLY A 189 -21.37 -4.70 -20.36
N TYR A 190 -22.23 -4.95 -19.37
CA TYR A 190 -23.48 -4.23 -19.18
C TYR A 190 -23.42 -3.42 -17.90
N TYR A 191 -23.85 -2.17 -17.97
CA TYR A 191 -23.93 -1.31 -16.81
C TYR A 191 -25.38 -0.96 -16.48
N ASN A 192 -25.65 -0.69 -15.22
CA ASN A 192 -26.86 -0.05 -14.73
C ASN A 192 -26.46 0.97 -13.66
N ILE A 193 -26.66 2.25 -13.95
CA ILE A 193 -26.30 3.35 -13.05
C ILE A 193 -27.54 4.13 -12.66
N THR A 194 -27.67 4.42 -11.37
CA THR A 194 -28.70 5.29 -10.81
C THR A 194 -28.13 6.12 -9.67
N GLY A 195 -28.68 7.31 -9.44
CA GLY A 195 -28.33 8.11 -8.27
C GLY A 195 -28.19 9.60 -8.56
N ILE A 196 -27.41 10.28 -7.73
CA ILE A 196 -27.12 11.72 -7.80
C ILE A 196 -25.60 11.87 -7.68
N LEU A 197 -24.97 12.41 -8.71
CA LEU A 197 -23.57 12.82 -8.69
C LEU A 197 -23.45 14.20 -8.01
N GLY A 198 -22.54 14.30 -7.03
CA GLY A 198 -22.51 15.39 -6.06
C GLY A 198 -23.87 15.53 -5.38
N ASP A 199 -24.43 16.75 -5.39
CA ASP A 199 -25.74 17.05 -4.79
C ASP A 199 -26.84 17.37 -5.81
N MET A 200 -26.52 17.43 -7.11
CA MET A 200 -27.41 18.07 -8.09
C MET A 200 -27.66 17.27 -9.36
N TYR A 201 -26.77 16.37 -9.78
CA TYR A 201 -26.85 15.77 -11.12
C TYR A 201 -27.43 14.35 -11.05
N PRO A 202 -28.71 14.13 -11.41
CA PRO A 202 -29.29 12.81 -11.42
C PRO A 202 -28.65 11.94 -12.51
N LEU A 203 -28.13 10.79 -12.12
CA LEU A 203 -27.60 9.78 -13.03
C LEU A 203 -28.66 8.72 -13.28
N ARG A 204 -28.87 8.39 -14.55
CA ARG A 204 -29.68 7.24 -14.96
C ARG A 204 -29.23 6.71 -16.32
N GLY A 205 -29.01 5.41 -16.40
CA GLY A 205 -28.78 4.73 -17.66
C GLY A 205 -28.53 3.25 -17.44
N ALA A 206 -28.86 2.44 -18.44
CA ALA A 206 -28.53 1.03 -18.44
C ALA A 206 -28.36 0.54 -19.87
N GLY A 207 -27.33 -0.27 -20.11
CA GLY A 207 -27.03 -0.77 -21.44
C GLY A 207 -25.62 -1.34 -21.54
N PRO A 208 -25.19 -1.69 -22.76
CA PRO A 208 -23.79 -2.00 -23.03
C PRO A 208 -22.87 -0.82 -22.73
N PHE A 209 -21.65 -1.13 -22.30
CA PHE A 209 -20.56 -0.14 -22.27
C PHE A 209 -19.29 -0.69 -22.90
N GLU A 210 -18.47 0.25 -23.37
CA GLU A 210 -17.09 0.01 -23.76
C GLU A 210 -16.20 1.04 -23.08
N THR A 211 -15.09 0.56 -22.51
CA THR A 211 -14.14 1.41 -21.80
C THR A 211 -12.72 1.07 -22.22
N THR A 212 -11.90 2.10 -22.38
CA THR A 212 -10.45 1.96 -22.61
C THR A 212 -9.68 2.68 -21.50
N VAL A 213 -9.00 1.93 -20.65
CA VAL A 213 -8.10 2.49 -19.62
C VAL A 213 -6.70 2.60 -20.21
N ARG A 214 -6.01 3.72 -19.99
CA ARG A 214 -4.66 3.98 -20.47
C ARG A 214 -3.67 4.15 -19.34
N ASP A 215 -2.50 3.54 -19.52
CA ASP A 215 -1.38 3.53 -18.58
C ASP A 215 -1.82 3.14 -17.17
N PHE A 216 -2.44 1.97 -17.06
CA PHE A 216 -2.78 1.37 -15.78
C PHE A 216 -1.49 0.84 -15.13
N ARG A 217 -1.26 1.15 -13.86
CA ARG A 217 -0.07 0.70 -13.12
C ARG A 217 -0.51 -0.09 -11.91
N VAL A 218 0.21 -1.16 -11.61
CA VAL A 218 -0.01 -1.98 -10.42
C VAL A 218 1.29 -2.06 -9.65
N TYR A 219 1.19 -1.85 -8.34
CA TYR A 219 2.28 -1.92 -7.40
C TYR A 219 1.98 -3.03 -6.40
N VAL A 220 2.86 -4.02 -6.33
CA VAL A 220 2.73 -5.15 -5.41
C VAL A 220 3.97 -5.22 -4.54
N ASN A 221 3.75 -5.29 -3.22
CA ASN A 221 4.78 -5.67 -2.26
C ASN A 221 4.25 -6.81 -1.40
N THR A 222 4.95 -7.93 -1.37
CA THR A 222 4.59 -9.06 -0.52
C THR A 222 5.77 -9.53 0.32
N VAL A 223 5.44 -9.98 1.53
CA VAL A 223 6.36 -10.67 2.42
C VAL A 223 5.84 -12.09 2.56
N LEU A 224 6.69 -13.06 2.25
CA LEU A 224 6.38 -14.47 2.44
C LEU A 224 6.82 -14.91 3.84
N GLY A 225 6.07 -15.85 4.41
CA GLY A 225 6.39 -16.57 5.62
C GLY A 225 6.52 -18.06 5.32
N TYR A 226 7.13 -18.79 6.26
CA TYR A 226 7.21 -20.24 6.21
C TYR A 226 6.90 -20.81 7.59
N ALA A 227 6.03 -21.81 7.64
CA ALA A 227 5.73 -22.55 8.86
C ALA A 227 5.56 -24.05 8.57
N ARG A 228 4.46 -24.44 7.92
CA ARG A 228 4.16 -25.81 7.46
C ARG A 228 4.01 -25.88 5.93
N GLY A 229 4.60 -24.90 5.27
CA GLY A 229 4.26 -24.46 3.92
C GLY A 229 4.54 -22.97 3.81
N MET A 230 4.69 -22.47 2.58
CA MET A 230 4.78 -21.04 2.35
C MET A 230 3.43 -20.36 2.51
N TYR A 231 3.42 -19.11 2.96
CA TYR A 231 2.21 -18.31 3.01
C TYR A 231 2.56 -16.83 2.83
N MET A 232 1.61 -16.04 2.39
CA MET A 232 1.73 -14.58 2.35
C MET A 232 1.56 -14.04 3.77
N LYS A 233 2.67 -13.59 4.36
CA LYS A 233 2.66 -12.92 5.66
C LYS A 233 2.14 -11.49 5.56
N ARG A 234 2.43 -10.83 4.43
CA ARG A 234 1.90 -9.50 4.09
C ARG A 234 1.68 -9.41 2.58
N PHE A 235 0.60 -8.75 2.17
CA PHE A 235 0.29 -8.46 0.78
C PHE A 235 -0.24 -7.05 0.63
N ASP A 236 0.59 -6.18 0.10
CA ASP A 236 0.26 -4.79 -0.19
C ASP A 236 0.10 -4.68 -1.72
N LEU A 237 -1.10 -4.37 -2.19
CA LEU A 237 -1.39 -4.10 -3.60
C LEU A 237 -1.97 -2.71 -3.69
N ASP A 238 -1.53 -1.96 -4.68
CA ASP A 238 -2.05 -0.64 -5.04
C ASP A 238 -2.04 -0.52 -6.57
N PHE A 239 -2.81 0.41 -7.11
CA PHE A 239 -2.87 0.64 -8.54
C PHE A 239 -3.13 2.10 -8.87
N SER A 240 -2.85 2.52 -10.09
CA SER A 240 -3.27 3.82 -10.59
C SER A 240 -3.60 3.75 -12.07
N LEU A 241 -4.36 4.71 -12.57
CA LEU A 241 -4.65 4.86 -13.99
C LEU A 241 -4.44 6.32 -14.38
N ARG A 242 -3.90 6.56 -15.57
CA ARG A 242 -3.68 7.92 -16.05
C ARG A 242 -4.93 8.51 -16.67
N ALA A 243 -5.60 7.71 -17.50
CA ALA A 243 -6.76 8.17 -18.24
C ALA A 243 -7.70 7.00 -18.52
N ILE A 244 -8.96 7.33 -18.74
CA ILE A 244 -9.99 6.40 -19.16
C ILE A 244 -10.77 7.04 -20.30
N LYS A 245 -11.26 6.21 -21.23
CA LYS A 245 -12.25 6.60 -22.23
C LYS A 245 -13.48 5.73 -22.02
N ILE A 246 -14.67 6.33 -21.96
CA ILE A 246 -15.89 5.62 -21.58
C ILE A 246 -16.96 5.88 -22.65
N TYR A 247 -17.59 4.80 -23.09
CA TYR A 247 -18.77 4.84 -23.94
C TYR A 247 -19.91 4.08 -23.25
N LEU A 248 -21.03 4.77 -23.02
CA LEU A 248 -22.22 4.24 -22.35
C LEU A 248 -23.42 4.35 -23.28
N GLU A 249 -24.02 3.23 -23.65
CA GLU A 249 -25.28 3.23 -24.40
C GLU A 249 -26.49 3.56 -23.52
N ASN A 250 -27.48 4.27 -24.05
CA ASN A 250 -28.72 4.65 -23.36
C ASN A 250 -28.51 5.50 -22.08
N PHE A 251 -27.40 6.24 -22.02
CA PHE A 251 -27.11 7.11 -20.88
C PHE A 251 -27.86 8.45 -20.97
N MET A 252 -28.51 8.84 -19.86
CA MET A 252 -29.15 10.15 -19.67
C MET A 252 -30.12 10.61 -20.77
N GLY A 253 -30.77 9.67 -21.46
CA GLY A 253 -31.86 9.98 -22.39
C GLY A 253 -31.44 10.49 -23.77
N GLY A 254 -30.17 10.34 -24.17
CA GLY A 254 -29.77 10.54 -25.57
C GLY A 254 -28.27 10.78 -25.80
N GLU A 255 -27.86 10.59 -27.04
CA GLU A 255 -26.45 10.58 -27.47
C GLU A 255 -25.69 11.87 -27.09
N LYS A 256 -26.33 13.04 -27.22
CA LYS A 256 -25.69 14.33 -26.94
C LYS A 256 -25.33 14.51 -25.46
N ILE A 257 -26.25 14.25 -24.54
CA ILE A 257 -26.01 14.38 -23.10
C ILE A 257 -25.06 13.27 -22.64
N GLY A 258 -25.25 12.05 -23.16
CA GLY A 258 -24.37 10.93 -22.88
C GLY A 258 -22.91 11.21 -23.24
N GLN A 259 -22.65 11.81 -24.40
CA GLN A 259 -21.29 12.20 -24.81
C GLN A 259 -20.68 13.28 -23.91
N ILE A 260 -21.45 14.27 -23.47
CA ILE A 260 -20.96 15.33 -22.56
C ILE A 260 -20.58 14.70 -21.22
N MET A 261 -21.47 13.89 -20.65
CA MET A 261 -21.24 13.28 -19.34
C MET A 261 -20.17 12.19 -19.37
N SER A 262 -19.99 11.52 -20.51
CA SER A 262 -18.86 10.60 -20.69
C SER A 262 -17.54 11.34 -20.54
N LYS A 263 -17.38 12.53 -21.14
CA LYS A 263 -16.18 13.35 -20.94
C LYS A 263 -15.97 13.78 -19.49
N VAL A 264 -17.06 14.15 -18.80
CA VAL A 264 -17.00 14.46 -17.36
C VAL A 264 -16.47 13.27 -16.57
N PHE A 265 -16.97 12.06 -16.84
CA PHE A 265 -16.44 10.87 -16.18
C PHE A 265 -15.00 10.56 -16.58
N GLU A 266 -14.62 10.72 -17.85
CA GLU A 266 -13.24 10.54 -18.30
C GLU A 266 -12.25 11.44 -17.56
N GLU A 267 -12.65 12.69 -17.28
CA GLU A 267 -11.85 13.67 -16.53
C GLU A 267 -11.80 13.37 -15.03
N LEU A 268 -12.93 12.99 -14.42
CA LEU A 268 -13.04 12.80 -12.97
C LEU A 268 -12.61 11.41 -12.49
N THR A 269 -12.65 10.38 -13.35
CA THR A 269 -12.39 8.99 -12.92
C THR A 269 -11.04 8.79 -12.24
N PRO A 270 -9.90 9.37 -12.70
CA PRO A 270 -8.63 9.19 -12.00
C PRO A 270 -8.67 9.65 -10.53
N GLU A 271 -9.28 10.81 -10.26
CA GLU A 271 -9.42 11.36 -8.90
C GLU A 271 -10.47 10.59 -8.10
N ALA A 272 -11.63 10.28 -8.71
CA ALA A 272 -12.66 9.47 -8.07
C ALA A 272 -12.13 8.09 -7.68
N MET A 273 -11.23 7.50 -8.48
CA MET A 273 -10.59 6.23 -8.17
C MET A 273 -9.78 6.32 -6.86
N ASP A 274 -9.04 7.41 -6.63
CA ASP A 274 -8.28 7.60 -5.40
C ASP A 274 -9.21 7.73 -4.17
N ILE A 275 -10.40 8.29 -4.34
CA ILE A 275 -11.41 8.42 -3.28
C ILE A 275 -12.05 7.07 -2.95
N ILE A 276 -12.40 6.24 -3.95
CA ILE A 276 -13.07 4.95 -3.72
C ILE A 276 -12.11 3.80 -3.40
N LYS A 277 -10.82 3.93 -3.74
CA LYS A 277 -9.79 2.92 -3.49
C LYS A 277 -9.83 2.30 -2.09
N PRO A 278 -9.92 3.07 -1.00
CA PRO A 278 -9.99 2.52 0.36
C PRO A 278 -11.11 1.48 0.55
N ASP A 279 -12.19 1.57 -0.22
CA ASP A 279 -13.34 0.66 -0.12
C ASP A 279 -13.22 -0.54 -1.08
N ILE A 280 -12.71 -0.33 -2.31
CA ILE A 280 -12.62 -1.38 -3.34
C ILE A 280 -11.34 -2.22 -3.25
N LEU A 281 -10.26 -1.65 -2.71
CA LEU A 281 -8.93 -2.27 -2.72
C LEU A 281 -8.81 -3.44 -1.72
N PRO A 282 -9.31 -3.36 -0.47
CA PRO A 282 -9.19 -4.48 0.47
C PRO A 282 -9.84 -5.78 -0.02
N PRO A 283 -11.08 -5.79 -0.55
CA PRO A 283 -11.68 -7.02 -1.11
C PRO A 283 -10.88 -7.62 -2.27
N ILE A 284 -10.26 -6.78 -3.11
CA ILE A 284 -9.39 -7.22 -4.20
C ILE A 284 -8.11 -7.84 -3.62
N GLN A 285 -7.50 -7.19 -2.64
CA GLN A 285 -6.31 -7.68 -1.96
C GLN A 285 -6.54 -9.05 -1.31
N ASP A 286 -7.64 -9.21 -0.58
CA ASP A 286 -7.99 -10.44 0.10
C ASP A 286 -8.22 -11.58 -0.89
N TYR A 287 -8.92 -11.31 -2.00
CA TYR A 287 -9.12 -12.31 -3.03
C TYR A 287 -7.81 -12.77 -3.67
N VAL A 288 -6.97 -11.82 -4.11
CA VAL A 288 -5.69 -12.16 -4.73
C VAL A 288 -4.80 -12.90 -3.74
N ALA A 289 -4.71 -12.45 -2.49
CA ALA A 289 -3.94 -13.10 -1.45
C ALA A 289 -4.43 -14.53 -1.18
N SER A 290 -5.75 -14.74 -1.16
CA SER A 290 -6.36 -16.06 -1.00
C SER A 290 -5.97 -17.01 -2.15
N GLN A 291 -6.14 -16.58 -3.40
CA GLN A 291 -5.78 -17.38 -4.57
C GLN A 291 -4.29 -17.75 -4.60
N VAL A 292 -3.42 -16.79 -4.27
CA VAL A 292 -1.97 -17.04 -4.20
C VAL A 292 -1.64 -17.99 -3.06
N ASN A 293 -2.23 -17.83 -1.87
CA ASN A 293 -2.00 -18.72 -0.74
C ASN A 293 -2.41 -20.17 -1.03
N GLU A 294 -3.57 -20.38 -1.65
CA GLU A 294 -4.00 -21.72 -2.11
C GLU A 294 -2.98 -22.34 -3.06
N THR A 295 -2.33 -21.53 -3.91
CA THR A 295 -1.30 -22.02 -4.82
C THR A 295 0.03 -22.35 -4.12
N ILE A 296 0.49 -21.51 -3.18
CA ILE A 296 1.85 -21.61 -2.63
C ILE A 296 1.94 -22.43 -1.34
N HIS A 297 0.84 -22.74 -0.67
CA HIS A 297 0.89 -23.37 0.65
C HIS A 297 1.51 -24.78 0.67
N HIS A 298 1.46 -25.48 -0.46
CA HIS A 298 2.11 -26.78 -0.63
C HIS A 298 3.62 -26.68 -0.90
N LEU A 299 4.11 -25.50 -1.24
CA LEU A 299 5.49 -25.29 -1.62
C LEU A 299 6.36 -25.05 -0.38
N ASN A 300 7.61 -25.52 -0.45
CA ASN A 300 8.65 -25.15 0.51
C ASN A 300 9.65 -24.14 -0.09
N MET A 301 10.58 -23.65 0.74
CA MET A 301 11.59 -22.68 0.29
C MET A 301 12.46 -23.21 -0.86
N ARG A 302 12.79 -24.51 -0.89
CA ARG A 302 13.56 -25.13 -1.98
C ARG A 302 12.76 -25.12 -3.29
N ASP A 303 11.46 -25.39 -3.24
CA ASP A 303 10.62 -25.39 -4.43
C ASP A 303 10.51 -23.97 -5.00
N LEU A 304 10.32 -22.97 -4.11
CA LEU A 304 10.38 -21.56 -4.48
C LEU A 304 11.71 -21.23 -5.17
N PHE A 305 12.83 -21.67 -4.60
CA PHE A 305 14.14 -21.50 -5.24
C PHE A 305 14.15 -22.11 -6.62
N ARG A 306 13.77 -23.37 -6.79
CA ARG A 306 13.84 -24.04 -8.09
C ARG A 306 12.94 -23.38 -9.15
N VAL A 307 11.73 -22.97 -8.78
CA VAL A 307 10.82 -22.22 -9.66
C VAL A 307 11.45 -20.89 -10.10
N LEU A 308 11.98 -20.12 -9.14
CA LEU A 308 12.62 -18.84 -9.43
C LEU A 308 13.93 -18.98 -10.19
N LEU A 309 14.73 -20.01 -9.90
CA LEU A 309 15.97 -20.30 -10.61
C LEU A 309 15.70 -20.81 -12.05
N GLY A 310 14.44 -21.11 -12.38
CA GLY A 310 14.02 -21.60 -13.69
C GLY A 310 14.35 -23.07 -13.93
N GLU A 311 14.57 -23.82 -12.84
CA GLU A 311 14.81 -25.26 -12.85
C GLU A 311 13.50 -26.05 -13.04
N TYR A 312 12.35 -25.42 -12.79
CA TYR A 312 11.02 -25.97 -13.03
C TYR A 312 10.20 -25.11 -14.00
N GLU A 313 9.50 -25.77 -14.92
CA GLU A 313 8.37 -25.22 -15.65
C GLU A 313 7.13 -25.17 -14.74
N PHE A 314 6.13 -24.33 -15.04
CA PHE A 314 4.88 -24.27 -14.26
C PHE A 314 4.17 -25.63 -14.12
N GLY A 315 4.36 -26.54 -15.09
CA GLY A 315 3.81 -27.91 -15.03
C GLY A 315 4.61 -28.89 -14.15
N ASP A 316 5.89 -28.62 -13.89
CA ASP A 316 6.74 -29.50 -13.08
C ASP A 316 6.45 -29.35 -11.57
N ILE A 317 5.74 -28.28 -11.20
CA ILE A 317 5.35 -28.00 -9.82
C ILE A 317 4.19 -28.91 -9.37
N THR A 318 3.49 -29.55 -10.32
CA THR A 318 2.35 -30.46 -10.07
C THR A 318 2.67 -31.60 -9.12
N HIS A 319 3.91 -32.10 -9.15
CA HIS A 319 4.36 -33.19 -8.28
C HIS A 319 4.43 -32.80 -6.80
N PHE A 320 4.44 -31.50 -6.48
CA PHE A 320 4.41 -30.98 -5.11
C PHE A 320 2.99 -30.70 -4.60
N LEU A 321 1.98 -30.75 -5.47
CA LEU A 321 0.57 -30.47 -5.16
C LEU A 321 -0.22 -31.74 -4.80
N ILE A 322 0.42 -32.91 -4.89
CA ILE A 322 -0.17 -34.20 -4.52
C ILE A 322 0.44 -34.60 -3.16
N PRO A 323 -0.38 -34.87 -2.13
CA PRO A 323 0.08 -35.15 -0.77
C PRO A 323 0.92 -36.43 -0.64
#